data_AF-A0A0N8AIK3-F1
#
_entry.id   AF-A0A0N8AIK3-F1
#
_cell.length_a   1.000
_cell.length_b   1.000
_cell.length_c   1.000
_cell.angle_alpha   90.00
_cell.angle_beta   90.00
_cell.angle_gamma   90.00
#
_symmetry.space_group_name_H-M   'P 1'
#
loop_
_entity.id
_entity.type
_entity.pdbx_description
1 polymer ?
#
loop_
_entity_poly.entity_id
_entity_poly.type
_entity_poly.pdbx_seq_one_letter_code
_entity_poly.pdbx_strand_id
1 'polypeptide(L)'
;MDFFAKKPTMKEQMRDVDRQLRKTGREVDRDRRELEKEEKKLEMEIKNAAKTGNKQACTVLAKQLVQLRKQKERTYAANSKITSINSQTKVMGANVKLAGAMTTATQSMVSMNKTLKPEQLSRTMQEFGKASTHMEMTEEMMSDALDDILNESGDEEAGDSIVQQVLDEIGIDITTKVSKAPSAPSRLGASSTADNEFADLEKQLAKLKS
;
A
#
# COMPACT_ATOMS: atom_id res chain seq x y z
N MET A 1 24.47 34.90 -6.09
CA MET A 1 23.93 35.25 -4.75
C MET A 1 22.97 36.40 -4.95
N ASP A 2 21.66 36.13 -4.97
CA ASP A 2 20.65 37.17 -5.13
C ASP A 2 20.29 37.79 -3.77
N PHE A 3 20.93 38.91 -3.46
CA PHE A 3 20.71 39.70 -2.24
C PHE A 3 19.43 40.58 -2.28
N PHE A 4 18.63 40.49 -3.34
CA PHE A 4 17.39 41.28 -3.56
C PHE A 4 16.11 40.43 -3.69
N ALA A 5 16.14 39.14 -3.35
CA ALA A 5 14.93 38.32 -3.37
C ALA A 5 13.97 38.75 -2.24
N LYS A 6 12.83 39.36 -2.60
CA LYS A 6 11.72 39.59 -1.68
C LYS A 6 11.37 38.27 -0.98
N LYS A 7 11.19 38.30 0.34
CA LYS A 7 10.69 37.14 1.09
C LYS A 7 9.39 36.66 0.41
N PRO A 8 9.31 35.38 0.01
CA PRO A 8 8.17 34.87 -0.72
C PRO A 8 6.90 35.09 0.11
N THR A 9 5.87 35.59 -0.54
CA THR A 9 4.56 35.76 0.09
C THR A 9 3.98 34.40 0.46
N MET A 10 3.08 34.34 1.45
CA MET A 10 2.39 33.10 1.84
C MET A 10 1.73 32.40 0.63
N LYS A 11 1.27 33.18 -0.35
CA LYS A 11 0.70 32.68 -1.61
C LYS A 11 1.73 32.05 -2.54
N GLU A 12 2.96 32.56 -2.57
CA GLU A 12 4.07 31.98 -3.34
C GLU A 12 4.55 30.70 -2.68
N GLN A 13 4.72 30.70 -1.35
CA GLN A 13 5.08 29.51 -0.58
C GLN A 13 4.06 28.37 -0.79
N MET A 14 2.75 28.67 -0.76
CA MET A 14 1.70 27.67 -1.05
C MET A 14 1.74 27.14 -2.49
N ARG A 15 2.09 27.98 -3.46
CA ARG A 15 2.25 27.55 -4.86
C ARG A 15 3.46 26.65 -5.04
N ASP A 16 4.55 26.94 -4.36
CA ASP A 16 5.75 26.12 -4.38
C ASP A 16 5.49 24.76 -3.73
N VAL A 17 4.76 24.73 -2.60
CA VAL A 17 4.32 23.48 -1.95
C VAL A 17 3.40 22.66 -2.87
N ASP A 18 2.37 23.25 -3.51
CA ASP A 18 1.52 22.50 -4.48
C ASP A 18 2.37 21.94 -5.63
N ARG A 19 3.33 22.72 -6.15
CA ARG A 19 4.23 22.25 -7.22
C ARG A 19 5.10 21.09 -6.76
N GLN A 20 5.67 21.18 -5.56
CA GLN A 20 6.49 20.11 -4.97
C GLN A 20 5.66 18.85 -4.73
N LEU A 21 4.49 18.96 -4.09
CA LEU A 21 3.60 17.82 -3.82
C LEU A 21 3.18 17.10 -5.11
N ARG A 22 2.86 17.84 -6.19
CA ARG A 22 2.57 17.24 -7.50
C ARG A 22 3.78 16.57 -8.14
N LYS A 23 4.99 17.07 -7.89
CA LYS A 23 6.22 16.44 -8.36
C LYS A 23 6.44 15.13 -7.60
N THR A 24 6.37 15.17 -6.27
CA THR A 24 6.50 14.00 -5.40
C THR A 24 5.47 12.93 -5.71
N GLY A 25 4.18 13.27 -5.91
CA GLY A 25 3.17 12.28 -6.28
C GLY A 25 3.48 11.56 -7.60
N ARG A 26 4.07 12.28 -8.58
CA ARG A 26 4.52 11.65 -9.85
C ARG A 26 5.77 10.81 -9.68
N GLU A 27 6.64 11.14 -8.74
CA GLU A 27 7.82 10.34 -8.40
C GLU A 27 7.39 9.04 -7.72
N VAL A 28 6.50 9.11 -6.73
CA VAL A 28 5.89 7.92 -6.10
C VAL A 28 5.18 7.03 -7.13
N ASP A 29 4.46 7.61 -8.09
CA ASP A 29 3.85 6.83 -9.19
C ASP A 29 4.89 6.14 -10.09
N ARG A 30 6.07 6.74 -10.30
CA ARG A 30 7.16 6.10 -11.06
C ARG A 30 7.80 4.99 -10.25
N ASP A 31 8.12 5.24 -8.99
CA ASP A 31 8.69 4.26 -8.07
C ASP A 31 7.78 3.03 -7.97
N ARG A 32 6.45 3.23 -7.88
CA ARG A 32 5.48 2.13 -7.94
C ARG A 32 5.63 1.28 -9.21
N ARG A 33 5.80 1.90 -10.38
CA ARG A 33 5.99 1.16 -11.65
C ARG A 33 7.32 0.42 -11.69
N GLU A 34 8.33 0.89 -10.99
CA GLU A 34 9.60 0.20 -10.83
C GLU A 34 9.45 -1.01 -9.92
N LEU A 35 8.78 -0.84 -8.77
CA LEU A 35 8.41 -1.94 -7.87
C LEU A 35 7.57 -3.01 -8.58
N GLU A 36 6.61 -2.63 -9.43
CA GLU A 36 5.83 -3.59 -10.25
C GLU A 36 6.69 -4.40 -11.24
N LYS A 37 7.77 -3.82 -11.76
CA LYS A 37 8.71 -4.53 -12.63
C LYS A 37 9.60 -5.46 -11.82
N GLU A 38 10.05 -5.04 -10.65
CA GLU A 38 10.83 -5.86 -9.71
C GLU A 38 10.01 -7.05 -9.20
N GLU A 39 8.73 -6.84 -8.90
CA GLU A 39 7.80 -7.90 -8.49
C GLU A 39 7.73 -9.00 -9.55
N LYS A 40 7.54 -8.63 -10.81
CA LYS A 40 7.53 -9.59 -11.93
C LYS A 40 8.86 -10.32 -12.09
N LYS A 41 9.99 -9.66 -11.82
CA LYS A 41 11.32 -10.31 -11.86
C LYS A 41 11.46 -11.33 -10.73
N LEU A 42 11.10 -10.95 -9.50
CA LEU A 42 11.10 -11.85 -8.35
C LEU A 42 10.18 -13.05 -8.56
N GLU A 43 8.99 -12.85 -9.12
CA GLU A 43 8.09 -13.97 -9.47
C GLU A 43 8.73 -14.96 -10.46
N MET A 44 9.48 -14.47 -11.46
CA MET A 44 10.22 -15.33 -12.39
C MET A 44 11.37 -16.07 -11.72
N GLU A 45 12.10 -15.40 -10.81
CA GLU A 45 13.21 -15.99 -10.06
C GLU A 45 12.71 -17.06 -9.09
N ILE A 46 11.61 -16.80 -8.36
CA ILE A 46 10.93 -17.79 -7.51
C ILE A 46 10.48 -18.99 -8.34
N LYS A 47 9.91 -18.76 -9.53
CA LYS A 47 9.54 -19.84 -10.47
C LYS A 47 10.74 -20.72 -10.85
N ASN A 48 11.89 -20.11 -11.11
CA ASN A 48 13.08 -20.84 -11.50
C ASN A 48 13.69 -21.59 -10.30
N ALA A 49 13.80 -20.95 -9.14
CA ALA A 49 14.27 -21.56 -7.90
C ALA A 49 13.41 -22.77 -7.50
N ALA A 50 12.08 -22.64 -7.60
CA ALA A 50 11.14 -23.71 -7.30
C ALA A 50 11.31 -24.92 -8.25
N LYS A 51 11.51 -24.67 -9.56
CA LYS A 51 11.79 -25.72 -10.55
C LYS A 51 13.10 -26.46 -10.27
N THR A 52 14.10 -25.77 -9.74
CA THR A 52 15.39 -26.37 -9.36
C THR A 52 15.36 -27.10 -8.01
N GLY A 53 14.26 -26.99 -7.25
CA GLY A 53 14.13 -27.58 -5.93
C GLY A 53 14.96 -26.89 -4.83
N ASN A 54 15.47 -25.68 -5.09
CA ASN A 54 16.25 -24.92 -4.12
C ASN A 54 15.30 -24.21 -3.14
N LYS A 55 14.90 -24.93 -2.08
CA LYS A 55 13.99 -24.43 -1.05
C LYS A 55 14.51 -23.18 -0.34
N GLN A 56 15.79 -23.14 0.02
CA GLN A 56 16.38 -21.99 0.72
C GLN A 56 16.29 -20.70 -0.12
N ALA A 57 16.61 -20.78 -1.41
CA ALA A 57 16.46 -19.66 -2.33
C ALA A 57 14.99 -19.24 -2.48
N CYS A 58 14.06 -20.19 -2.59
CA CYS A 58 12.63 -19.89 -2.61
C CYS A 58 12.17 -19.15 -1.35
N THR A 59 12.62 -19.57 -0.16
CA THR A 59 12.24 -18.92 1.10
C THR A 59 12.71 -17.47 1.17
N VAL A 60 13.96 -17.19 0.79
CA VAL A 60 14.48 -15.82 0.77
C VAL A 60 13.75 -14.95 -0.26
N LEU A 61 13.59 -15.45 -1.49
CA LEU A 61 12.93 -14.71 -2.56
C LEU A 61 11.43 -14.48 -2.28
N ALA A 62 10.75 -15.44 -1.66
CA ALA A 62 9.35 -15.30 -1.26
C ALA A 62 9.17 -14.23 -0.17
N LYS A 63 10.05 -14.20 0.84
CA LYS A 63 10.05 -13.13 1.86
C LYS A 63 10.26 -11.75 1.20
N GLN A 64 11.20 -11.66 0.26
CA GLN A 64 11.43 -10.43 -0.50
C GLN A 64 10.20 -10.01 -1.31
N LEU A 65 9.50 -10.94 -1.95
CA LEU A 65 8.28 -10.66 -2.71
C LEU A 65 7.17 -10.09 -1.81
N VAL A 66 6.97 -10.67 -0.62
CA VAL A 66 5.98 -10.17 0.35
C VAL A 66 6.32 -8.75 0.81
N GLN A 67 7.59 -8.50 1.15
CA GLN A 67 8.06 -7.17 1.53
C GLN A 67 7.85 -6.15 0.40
N LEU A 68 8.19 -6.53 -0.85
CA LEU A 68 8.00 -5.68 -2.02
C LEU A 68 6.52 -5.36 -2.26
N ARG A 69 5.62 -6.34 -2.11
CA ARG A 69 4.17 -6.13 -2.22
C ARG A 69 3.65 -5.16 -1.15
N LYS A 70 4.11 -5.28 0.09
CA LYS A 70 3.79 -4.34 1.18
C LYS A 70 4.32 -2.94 0.88
N GLN A 71 5.54 -2.82 0.36
CA GLN A 71 6.11 -1.54 -0.07
C GLN A 71 5.29 -0.91 -1.19
N LYS A 72 4.91 -1.69 -2.20
CA LYS A 72 4.00 -1.26 -3.28
C LYS A 72 2.66 -0.79 -2.72
N GLU A 73 2.07 -1.49 -1.76
CA GLU A 73 0.82 -1.08 -1.10
C GLU A 73 0.98 0.25 -0.35
N ARG A 74 2.07 0.43 0.40
CA ARG A 74 2.41 1.69 1.08
C ARG A 74 2.47 2.87 0.09
N THR A 75 2.91 2.66 -1.16
CA THR A 75 2.92 3.74 -2.17
C THR A 75 1.52 4.26 -2.52
N TYR A 76 0.47 3.42 -2.47
CA TYR A 76 -0.90 3.86 -2.69
C TYR A 76 -1.39 4.76 -1.56
N ALA A 77 -1.10 4.37 -0.31
CA ALA A 77 -1.40 5.19 0.87
C ALA A 77 -0.64 6.53 0.82
N ALA A 78 0.64 6.51 0.46
CA ALA A 78 1.46 7.71 0.31
C ALA A 78 0.90 8.67 -0.76
N ASN A 79 0.52 8.16 -1.94
CA ASN A 79 -0.11 8.97 -3.00
C ASN A 79 -1.45 9.56 -2.57
N SER A 80 -2.25 8.80 -1.82
CA SER A 80 -3.49 9.31 -1.24
C SER A 80 -3.22 10.45 -0.24
N LYS A 81 -2.23 10.28 0.64
CA LYS A 81 -1.81 11.32 1.60
C LYS A 81 -1.33 12.58 0.88
N ILE A 82 -0.49 12.46 -0.17
CA ILE A 82 -0.06 13.59 -1.00
C ILE A 82 -1.26 14.32 -1.63
N THR A 83 -2.24 13.57 -2.14
CA THR A 83 -3.45 14.14 -2.76
C THR A 83 -4.32 14.87 -1.74
N SER A 84 -4.44 14.33 -0.52
CA SER A 84 -5.13 14.95 0.60
C SER A 84 -4.45 16.27 1.01
N ILE A 85 -3.13 16.25 1.22
CA ILE A 85 -2.35 17.44 1.57
C ILE A 85 -2.46 18.51 0.47
N ASN A 86 -2.45 18.12 -0.80
CA ASN A 86 -2.64 19.06 -1.90
C ASN A 86 -4.05 19.72 -1.82
N SER A 87 -5.09 18.94 -1.55
CA SER A 87 -6.45 19.45 -1.37
C SER A 87 -6.54 20.40 -0.18
N GLN A 88 -5.93 20.06 0.95
CA GLN A 88 -5.83 20.92 2.13
C GLN A 88 -5.06 22.21 1.83
N THR A 89 -3.97 22.13 1.06
CA THR A 89 -3.19 23.30 0.61
C THR A 89 -4.03 24.25 -0.24
N LYS A 90 -4.89 23.72 -1.12
CA LYS A 90 -5.83 24.53 -1.91
C LYS A 90 -6.86 25.24 -1.03
N VAL A 91 -7.41 24.56 -0.04
CA VAL A 91 -8.32 25.15 0.96
C VAL A 91 -7.60 26.24 1.74
N MET A 92 -6.38 25.99 2.20
CA MET A 92 -5.57 26.99 2.90
C MET A 92 -5.30 28.22 2.02
N GLY A 93 -5.01 28.03 0.73
CA GLY A 93 -4.87 29.12 -0.23
C GLY A 93 -6.15 29.92 -0.47
N ALA A 94 -7.32 29.27 -0.44
CA ALA A 94 -8.61 29.95 -0.48
C ALA A 94 -8.85 30.78 0.80
N ASN A 95 -8.52 30.22 1.96
CA ASN A 95 -8.61 30.90 3.26
C ASN A 95 -7.67 32.11 3.33
N VAL A 96 -6.44 32.03 2.81
CA VAL A 96 -5.52 33.18 2.74
C VAL A 96 -6.08 34.29 1.84
N LYS A 97 -6.69 33.94 0.71
CA LYS A 97 -7.37 34.94 -0.15
C LYS A 97 -8.56 35.59 0.55
N LEU A 98 -9.38 34.79 1.23
CA LEU A 98 -10.51 35.28 2.02
C LEU A 98 -10.01 36.19 3.14
N ALA A 99 -8.99 35.80 3.89
CA ALA A 99 -8.37 36.61 4.92
C ALA A 99 -7.78 37.92 4.37
N GLY A 100 -7.18 37.91 3.17
CA GLY A 100 -6.72 39.13 2.49
C GLY A 100 -7.87 40.05 2.08
N ALA A 101 -8.96 39.48 1.55
CA ALA A 101 -10.17 40.23 1.20
C ALA A 101 -10.86 40.79 2.46
N MET A 102 -10.94 40.00 3.53
CA MET A 102 -11.43 40.43 4.84
C MET A 102 -10.51 41.49 5.43
N THR A 103 -9.19 41.38 5.36
CA THR A 103 -8.27 42.41 5.86
C THR A 103 -8.45 43.72 5.10
N THR A 104 -8.69 43.67 3.79
CA THR A 104 -8.96 44.86 2.97
C THR A 104 -10.33 45.47 3.30
N ALA A 105 -11.37 44.63 3.41
CA ALA A 105 -12.70 45.05 3.83
C ALA A 105 -12.71 45.60 5.26
N THR A 106 -11.98 44.95 6.18
CA THR A 106 -11.76 45.36 7.56
C THR A 106 -10.87 46.59 7.63
N GLN A 107 -9.89 46.83 6.76
CA GLN A 107 -9.18 48.11 6.69
C GLN A 107 -10.11 49.24 6.26
N SER A 108 -10.99 49.00 5.29
CA SER A 108 -12.05 49.95 4.93
C SER A 108 -13.05 50.15 6.09
N MET A 109 -13.36 49.09 6.84
CA MET A 109 -14.27 49.11 7.99
C MET A 109 -13.63 49.66 9.27
N VAL A 110 -12.31 49.55 9.45
CA VAL A 110 -11.48 50.07 10.56
C VAL A 110 -11.16 51.55 10.33
N SER A 111 -10.96 51.95 9.07
CA SER A 111 -10.99 53.36 8.66
C SER A 111 -12.35 54.00 8.97
N MET A 112 -13.40 53.20 9.10
CA MET A 112 -14.75 53.61 9.49
C MET A 112 -15.08 53.31 10.98
N ASN A 113 -14.31 52.47 11.68
CA ASN A 113 -14.58 52.05 13.06
C ASN A 113 -13.28 51.60 13.77
N LYS A 114 -12.67 52.52 14.50
CA LYS A 114 -11.35 52.45 15.15
C LYS A 114 -11.28 51.49 16.35
N THR A 115 -12.01 50.38 16.33
CA THR A 115 -12.19 49.49 17.48
C THR A 115 -12.47 48.06 17.03
N LEU A 116 -11.44 47.23 16.79
CA LEU A 116 -11.52 45.76 16.84
C LEU A 116 -10.11 45.17 17.01
N LYS A 117 -9.94 44.22 17.94
CA LYS A 117 -8.64 43.74 18.44
C LYS A 117 -8.07 42.58 17.60
N PRO A 118 -6.91 42.75 16.93
CA PRO A 118 -6.29 41.73 16.06
C PRO A 118 -5.58 40.59 16.80
N GLU A 119 -5.44 40.65 18.13
CA GLU A 119 -4.63 39.71 18.92
C GLU A 119 -5.21 38.29 19.00
N GLN A 120 -6.55 38.13 18.93
CA GLN A 120 -7.18 36.82 19.04
C GLN A 120 -6.95 35.93 17.81
N LEU A 121 -6.88 36.50 16.60
CA LEU A 121 -6.64 35.74 15.37
C LEU A 121 -5.21 35.18 15.29
N SER A 122 -4.23 35.90 15.84
CA SER A 122 -2.83 35.47 15.88
C SER A 122 -2.63 34.24 16.77
N ARG A 123 -3.37 34.15 17.89
CA ARG A 123 -3.30 33.00 18.81
C ARG A 123 -3.83 31.73 18.18
N THR A 124 -4.96 31.80 17.49
CA THR A 124 -5.63 30.63 16.90
C THR A 124 -4.80 29.98 15.79
N MET A 125 -4.07 30.77 14.99
CA MET A 125 -3.13 30.22 13.99
C MET A 125 -1.92 29.52 14.63
N GLN A 126 -1.43 30.05 15.75
CA GLN A 126 -0.27 29.50 16.44
C GLN A 126 -0.60 28.19 17.19
N GLU A 127 -1.80 28.09 17.76
CA GLU A 127 -2.32 26.86 18.39
C GLU A 127 -2.62 25.76 17.36
N PHE A 128 -3.19 26.13 16.19
CA PHE A 128 -3.40 25.17 15.11
C PHE A 128 -2.10 24.56 14.58
N GLY A 129 -1.05 25.38 14.43
CA GLY A 129 0.27 24.91 14.01
C GLY A 129 0.88 23.89 14.98
N LYS A 130 0.77 24.12 16.29
CA LYS A 130 1.29 23.21 17.32
C LYS A 130 0.55 21.87 17.37
N ALA A 131 -0.77 21.88 17.19
CA ALA A 131 -1.58 20.66 17.18
C ALA A 131 -1.27 19.78 15.96
N SER A 132 -1.06 20.39 14.79
CA SER A 132 -0.73 19.63 13.56
C SER A 132 0.64 18.97 13.64
N THR A 133 1.65 19.66 14.17
CA THR A 133 3.00 19.09 14.36
C THR A 133 3.03 17.96 15.39
N HIS A 134 2.21 18.05 16.44
CA HIS A 134 2.12 16.98 17.44
C HIS A 134 1.47 15.72 16.86
N MET A 135 0.54 15.86 15.92
CA MET A 135 -0.12 14.73 15.27
C MET A 135 0.81 14.00 14.29
N GLU A 136 1.63 14.73 13.52
CA GLU A 136 2.62 14.13 12.61
C GLU A 136 3.69 13.34 13.39
N MET A 137 4.20 13.90 14.49
CA MET A 137 5.21 13.21 15.32
C MET A 137 4.70 11.91 15.94
N THR A 138 3.42 11.85 16.31
CA THR A 138 2.81 10.62 16.85
C THR A 138 2.58 9.55 15.80
N GLU A 139 2.30 9.93 14.54
CA GLU A 139 2.12 8.98 13.44
C GLU A 139 3.46 8.37 13.02
N GLU A 140 4.53 9.16 13.04
CA GLU A 140 5.90 8.72 12.73
C GLU A 140 6.45 7.75 13.80
N MET A 141 6.33 8.11 15.08
CA MET A 141 6.74 7.21 16.19
C MET A 141 5.92 5.92 16.25
N MET A 142 4.64 5.96 15.85
CA MET A 142 3.81 4.76 15.80
C MET A 142 4.18 3.86 14.63
N SER A 143 4.57 4.43 13.48
CA SER A 143 5.01 3.66 12.30
C SER A 143 6.34 2.95 12.57
N ASP A 144 7.29 3.59 13.24
CA ASP A 144 8.59 3.01 13.58
C ASP A 144 8.45 1.88 14.62
N ALA A 145 7.63 2.08 15.66
CA ALA A 145 7.36 1.03 16.65
C ALA A 145 6.64 -0.20 16.05
N LEU A 146 5.84 0.00 15.01
CA LEU A 146 5.14 -1.09 14.31
C LEU A 146 6.07 -1.84 13.34
N ASP A 147 7.03 -1.17 12.72
CA ASP A 147 8.04 -1.81 11.86
C ASP A 147 9.09 -2.60 12.70
N ASP A 148 9.43 -2.14 13.91
CA ASP A 148 10.32 -2.90 14.82
C ASP A 148 9.68 -4.19 15.34
N ILE A 149 8.39 -4.17 15.73
CA ILE A 149 7.66 -5.38 16.17
C ILE A 149 7.53 -6.41 15.04
N LEU A 150 7.45 -5.96 13.79
CA LEU A 150 7.30 -6.84 12.62
C LEU A 150 8.63 -7.39 12.10
N ASN A 151 9.76 -6.76 12.42
CA ASN A 151 11.09 -7.28 12.05
C ASN A 151 11.61 -8.34 13.04
N GLU A 152 11.06 -8.40 14.26
CA GLU A 152 11.52 -9.33 15.30
C GLU A 152 10.79 -10.70 15.31
N SER A 153 9.71 -10.87 14.53
CA SER A 153 9.07 -12.18 14.35
C SER A 153 9.80 -13.05 13.32
N GLY A 154 11.05 -13.42 13.67
CA GLY A 154 11.87 -14.42 13.00
C GLY A 154 11.38 -15.85 13.24
N ASP A 155 10.11 -16.12 12.98
CA ASP A 155 9.55 -17.47 13.11
C ASP A 155 9.86 -18.27 11.84
N GLU A 156 10.76 -19.26 11.94
CA GLU A 156 11.11 -20.14 10.81
C GLU A 156 9.90 -20.96 10.32
N GLU A 157 8.93 -21.25 11.19
CA GLU A 157 7.68 -21.94 10.83
C GLU A 157 6.79 -21.10 9.90
N ALA A 158 6.78 -19.77 10.07
CA ALA A 158 6.07 -18.87 9.18
C ALA A 158 6.70 -18.85 7.77
N GLY A 159 8.02 -19.09 7.66
CA GLY A 159 8.75 -19.06 6.39
C GLY A 159 8.23 -20.07 5.37
N ASP A 160 8.02 -21.32 5.79
CA ASP A 160 7.54 -22.39 4.90
C ASP A 160 6.08 -22.18 4.49
N SER A 161 5.23 -21.69 5.40
CA SER A 161 3.84 -21.33 5.08
C SER A 161 3.77 -20.16 4.07
N ILE A 162 4.60 -19.13 4.24
CA ILE A 162 4.70 -18.00 3.30
C ILE A 162 5.14 -18.48 1.92
N VAL A 163 6.12 -19.37 1.86
CA VAL A 163 6.59 -19.94 0.59
C VAL A 163 5.47 -20.70 -0.11
N GLN A 164 4.76 -21.56 0.62
CA GLN A 164 3.65 -22.33 0.06
C GLN A 164 2.57 -21.39 -0.50
N GLN A 165 2.16 -20.38 0.27
CA GLN A 165 1.19 -19.38 -0.17
C GLN A 165 1.65 -18.63 -1.42
N VAL A 166 2.89 -18.15 -1.45
CA VAL A 166 3.46 -17.43 -2.60
C VAL A 166 3.53 -18.33 -3.84
N LEU A 167 3.88 -19.60 -3.69
CA LEU A 167 3.96 -20.55 -4.80
C LEU A 167 2.57 -20.88 -5.37
N ASP A 168 1.57 -21.03 -4.50
CA ASP A 168 0.17 -21.24 -4.88
C ASP A 168 -0.38 -20.02 -5.62
N GLU A 169 -0.13 -18.80 -5.12
CA GLU A 169 -0.52 -17.54 -5.78
C GLU A 169 0.13 -17.35 -7.16
N ILE A 170 1.39 -17.77 -7.30
CA ILE A 170 2.14 -17.68 -8.55
C ILE A 170 1.67 -18.75 -9.58
N GLY A 171 0.86 -19.71 -9.14
CA GLY A 171 0.35 -20.81 -9.96
C GLY A 171 1.40 -21.88 -10.25
N ILE A 172 2.37 -22.05 -9.35
CA ILE A 172 3.29 -23.20 -9.41
C ILE A 172 2.64 -24.32 -8.61
N ASP A 173 1.71 -25.02 -9.24
CA ASP A 173 1.33 -26.35 -8.77
C ASP A 173 2.60 -27.24 -8.81
N ILE A 174 3.29 -27.32 -7.67
CA ILE A 174 4.33 -28.32 -7.38
C ILE A 174 3.82 -29.74 -7.67
N THR A 175 2.49 -29.90 -7.73
CA THR A 175 1.73 -31.11 -8.04
C THR A 175 1.90 -31.63 -9.48
N THR A 176 2.47 -30.88 -10.42
CA THR A 176 2.56 -31.33 -11.83
C THR A 176 3.85 -32.07 -12.22
N LYS A 177 4.83 -32.23 -11.32
CA LYS A 177 6.10 -32.90 -11.66
C LYS A 177 6.47 -34.16 -10.86
N VAL A 178 5.64 -34.59 -9.92
CA VAL A 178 5.77 -35.96 -9.35
C VAL A 178 5.01 -36.99 -10.21
N SER A 179 4.12 -36.56 -11.12
CA SER A 179 3.36 -37.45 -12.01
C SER A 179 4.08 -37.81 -13.32
N LYS A 180 5.38 -37.52 -13.45
CA LYS A 180 6.17 -37.85 -14.65
C LYS A 180 7.32 -38.81 -14.34
N ALA A 181 7.04 -39.86 -13.57
CA ALA A 181 7.73 -41.13 -13.75
C ALA A 181 7.03 -41.89 -14.89
N PRO A 182 7.77 -42.45 -15.89
CA PRO A 182 7.15 -43.15 -17.00
C PRO A 182 6.55 -44.47 -16.51
N SER A 183 5.25 -44.48 -16.20
CA SER A 183 4.50 -45.73 -16.14
C SER A 183 4.36 -46.25 -17.57
N ALA A 184 4.83 -47.48 -17.77
CA ALA A 184 4.67 -48.25 -18.99
C ALA A 184 3.19 -48.27 -19.46
N PRO A 185 2.94 -48.43 -20.78
CA PRO A 185 1.59 -48.32 -21.34
C PRO A 185 0.76 -49.55 -20.95
N SER A 186 -0.07 -49.40 -19.92
CA SER A 186 -1.20 -50.30 -19.70
C SER A 186 -2.30 -49.95 -20.70
N ARG A 187 -2.53 -50.89 -21.62
CA ARG A 187 -3.65 -50.88 -22.55
C ARG A 187 -4.96 -51.15 -21.79
N LEU A 188 -6.04 -50.59 -22.34
CA LEU A 188 -7.46 -50.96 -22.20
C LEU A 188 -8.23 -50.42 -20.98
N GLY A 189 -9.34 -49.77 -21.29
CA GLY A 189 -10.56 -49.81 -20.46
C GLY A 189 -11.05 -48.46 -19.95
N ALA A 190 -11.91 -47.81 -20.73
CA ALA A 190 -12.79 -46.75 -20.24
C ALA A 190 -13.86 -47.32 -19.29
N SER A 191 -14.15 -46.65 -18.17
CA SER A 191 -15.50 -46.15 -17.81
C SER A 191 -15.60 -45.74 -16.33
N SER A 192 -16.25 -44.58 -16.13
CA SER A 192 -16.93 -44.03 -14.96
C SER A 192 -17.02 -44.84 -13.64
N THR A 193 -16.51 -44.25 -12.56
CA THR A 193 -16.74 -44.64 -11.16
C THR A 193 -18.09 -44.18 -10.59
N ALA A 194 -19.03 -43.70 -11.41
CA ALA A 194 -20.32 -43.18 -10.95
C ALA A 194 -21.45 -44.23 -10.92
N ASP A 195 -21.32 -45.35 -11.63
CA ASP A 195 -22.41 -46.33 -11.79
C ASP A 195 -22.45 -47.40 -10.68
N ASN A 196 -21.36 -47.57 -9.92
CA ASN A 196 -21.27 -48.59 -8.87
C ASN A 196 -21.95 -48.19 -7.55
N GLU A 197 -22.03 -46.90 -7.22
CA GLU A 197 -22.64 -46.43 -5.97
C GLU A 197 -24.19 -46.56 -6.00
N PHE A 198 -24.81 -46.40 -7.17
CA PHE A 198 -26.27 -46.58 -7.32
C PHE A 198 -26.69 -48.05 -7.24
N ALA A 199 -25.89 -48.97 -7.79
CA ALA A 199 -26.20 -50.40 -7.79
C ALA A 199 -26.12 -51.03 -6.38
N ASP A 200 -25.24 -50.52 -5.53
CA ASP A 200 -25.13 -50.99 -4.14
C ASP A 200 -26.22 -50.42 -3.23
N LEU A 201 -26.70 -49.20 -3.49
CA LEU A 201 -27.83 -48.60 -2.77
C LEU A 201 -29.16 -49.32 -3.06
N GLU A 202 -29.42 -49.74 -4.31
CA GLU A 202 -30.62 -50.52 -4.66
C GLU A 202 -30.64 -51.90 -3.98
N LYS A 203 -29.49 -52.58 -3.89
CA LYS A 203 -29.37 -53.86 -3.20
C LYS A 203 -29.61 -53.73 -1.69
N GLN A 204 -29.18 -52.63 -1.07
CA GLN A 204 -29.43 -52.37 0.35
C GLN A 204 -30.92 -52.07 0.63
N LEU A 205 -31.62 -51.40 -0.29
CA LEU A 205 -33.05 -51.09 -0.18
C LEU A 205 -33.92 -52.35 -0.32
N ALA A 206 -33.55 -53.28 -1.21
CA ALA A 206 -34.24 -54.55 -1.37
C ALA A 206 -34.17 -55.44 -0.11
N LYS A 207 -33.05 -55.37 0.62
CA LYS A 207 -32.83 -56.16 1.85
C LYS A 207 -33.63 -55.66 3.07
N LEU A 208 -34.17 -54.44 3.01
CA LEU A 208 -35.05 -53.86 4.04
C LEU A 208 -36.54 -54.06 3.75
N LYS A 209 -36.89 -54.54 2.55
CA LYS A 209 -38.28 -54.82 2.13
C LYS A 209 -38.64 -56.31 2.17
N SER A 210 -37.74 -57.17 2.65
CA SER A 210 -38.01 -58.60 2.93
C SER A 210 -38.14 -58.87 4.42
#